data_AF-A0AAD7SQB2-F1
#
_entry.id   AF-A0AAD7SQB2-F1
#
_cell.length_a   1.000
_cell.length_b   1.000
_cell.length_c   1.000
_cell.angle_alpha   90.00
_cell.angle_beta   90.00
_cell.angle_gamma   90.00
#
_symmetry.space_group_name_H-M   'P 1'
#
loop_
_entity.id
_entity.type
_entity.pdbx_description
1 polymer ?
#
loop_
_entity_poly.entity_id
_entity_poly.type
_entity_poly.pdbx_seq_one_letter_code
_entity_poly.pdbx_strand_id
1 'polypeptide(L)'
;MGSVPGAGKGRGCGRGAGGVQALGCMPWKLSKQKEVGLEGGVEAESGSSPPLSPPPPPPIYHEKQRRELCALHALNNVFQDGAAFSRDTLQDIFQRLSPSTLVMPHKKSMLGNGNYDVNVIMAALQTRGFEAVWWDKRRDVSSIALPNVTGFILNVPSNLCWGPLRLPLKRQHWIGVREVGDVYYNLDSKLRCPHAIGPPDELRKFLRHQLRGKNCELLLVVTAEVEIQQTWRSDTS
;
A
#
# COMPACT_ATOMS: atom_id res chain seq x y z
N MET A 1 1.13 75.91 3.83
CA MET A 1 1.85 76.29 2.60
C MET A 1 3.30 75.89 2.78
N GLY A 2 3.78 74.94 1.98
CA GLY A 2 5.16 74.43 2.01
C GLY A 2 5.33 73.41 0.88
N SER A 3 6.19 73.74 -0.07
CA SER A 3 6.34 73.07 -1.38
C SER A 3 7.40 71.94 -1.35
N VAL A 4 7.02 70.75 -1.87
CA VAL A 4 7.61 69.84 -2.92
C VAL A 4 9.07 70.12 -3.42
N PRO A 5 9.88 69.19 -4.05
CA PRO A 5 9.79 67.73 -4.39
C PRO A 5 11.04 66.84 -4.09
N GLY A 6 11.01 65.53 -4.42
CA GLY A 6 12.17 64.89 -5.07
C GLY A 6 12.48 63.38 -4.88
N ALA A 7 11.96 62.55 -5.79
CA ALA A 7 12.54 61.35 -6.44
C ALA A 7 13.10 60.12 -5.65
N GLY A 8 12.56 58.94 -5.99
CA GLY A 8 13.20 57.63 -5.80
C GLY A 8 12.49 56.51 -6.57
N LYS A 9 13.01 56.13 -7.74
CA LYS A 9 12.59 55.00 -8.61
C LYS A 9 12.86 53.65 -7.92
N GLY A 10 11.95 52.69 -8.09
CA GLY A 10 12.24 51.27 -7.84
C GLY A 10 11.18 50.36 -8.46
N ARG A 11 11.54 49.68 -9.55
CA ARG A 11 10.74 48.64 -10.22
C ARG A 11 10.95 47.29 -9.54
N GLY A 12 9.95 46.41 -9.61
CA GLY A 12 10.08 44.95 -9.43
C GLY A 12 8.71 44.34 -9.13
N CYS A 13 8.02 43.68 -10.07
CA CYS A 13 8.17 42.24 -10.36
C CYS A 13 8.21 41.41 -9.07
N GLY A 14 7.34 40.47 -8.78
CA GLY A 14 6.33 39.78 -9.56
C GLY A 14 5.75 38.68 -8.66
N ARG A 15 4.66 38.09 -9.13
CA ARG A 15 3.88 37.02 -8.50
C ARG A 15 4.74 35.97 -7.78
N GLY A 16 4.69 35.95 -6.45
CA GLY A 16 5.10 34.81 -5.64
C GLY A 16 3.92 33.86 -5.47
N ALA A 17 3.69 33.00 -6.45
CA ALA A 17 2.81 31.86 -6.29
C ALA A 17 3.38 30.95 -5.20
N GLY A 18 2.70 30.90 -4.05
CA GLY A 18 2.93 29.90 -3.03
C GLY A 18 2.60 28.52 -3.60
N GLY A 19 3.60 27.88 -4.20
CA GLY A 19 3.54 26.51 -4.64
C GLY A 19 3.43 25.58 -3.43
N VAL A 20 2.20 25.28 -3.04
CA VAL A 20 1.90 24.10 -2.21
C VAL A 20 2.39 22.88 -2.97
N GLN A 21 3.55 22.36 -2.58
CA GLN A 21 4.09 21.11 -3.10
C GLN A 21 3.09 19.99 -2.77
N ALA A 22 2.45 19.50 -3.83
CA ALA A 22 1.50 18.41 -3.79
C ALA A 22 2.19 17.13 -3.32
N LEU A 23 1.78 16.61 -2.16
CA LEU A 23 2.05 15.24 -1.73
C LEU A 23 1.23 14.28 -2.60
N GLY A 24 1.68 14.07 -3.83
CA GLY A 24 1.35 12.86 -4.58
C GLY A 24 2.09 11.67 -3.97
N CYS A 25 1.55 10.46 -4.12
CA CYS A 25 2.28 9.22 -3.86
C CYS A 25 3.60 9.27 -4.65
N MET A 26 4.69 9.63 -3.97
CA MET A 26 6.01 9.69 -4.58
C MET A 26 6.51 8.25 -4.80
N PRO A 27 7.21 7.99 -5.92
CA PRO A 27 7.89 6.72 -6.13
C PRO A 27 9.00 6.62 -5.08
N TRP A 28 8.76 5.86 -4.02
CA TRP A 28 9.50 5.95 -2.77
C TRP A 28 10.90 5.31 -2.82
N LYS A 29 11.29 4.70 -3.95
CA LYS A 29 12.57 4.88 -4.67
C LYS A 29 12.71 3.79 -5.72
N LEU A 30 12.95 4.17 -6.98
CA LEU A 30 13.41 3.24 -8.02
C LEU A 30 14.94 3.23 -7.99
N SER A 31 15.55 2.40 -7.14
CA SER A 31 16.96 2.07 -7.33
C SER A 31 17.04 1.13 -8.52
N LYS A 32 17.37 1.67 -9.70
CA LYS A 32 17.81 0.88 -10.86
C LYS A 32 18.99 0.02 -10.39
N GLN A 33 18.80 -1.29 -10.36
CA GLN A 33 19.94 -2.19 -10.30
C GLN A 33 20.71 -2.01 -11.61
N LYS A 34 21.92 -1.45 -11.49
CA LYS A 34 22.81 -1.15 -12.59
C LYS A 34 23.28 -2.48 -13.17
N GLU A 35 22.76 -2.83 -14.33
CA GLU A 35 23.29 -3.92 -15.15
C GLU A 35 24.68 -3.48 -15.62
N VAL A 36 25.72 -4.11 -15.05
CA VAL A 36 27.11 -3.87 -15.43
C VAL A 36 27.38 -4.71 -16.66
N GLY A 37 27.23 -4.12 -17.84
CA GLY A 37 27.77 -4.68 -19.07
C GLY A 37 29.28 -4.50 -19.09
N LEU A 38 30.03 -5.60 -19.04
CA LEU A 38 31.47 -5.63 -19.26
C LEU A 38 31.73 -6.44 -20.53
N GLU A 39 32.25 -5.77 -21.56
CA GLU A 39 32.79 -6.39 -22.76
C GLU A 39 34.15 -7.06 -22.49
N GLY A 40 34.46 -8.12 -23.22
CA GLY A 40 35.80 -8.67 -23.35
C GLY A 40 35.81 -10.18 -23.61
N GLY A 41 36.02 -10.59 -24.86
CA GLY A 41 36.26 -11.99 -25.23
C GLY A 41 37.71 -12.41 -25.05
N VAL A 42 37.96 -13.72 -24.92
CA VAL A 42 38.95 -14.56 -25.67
C VAL A 42 38.56 -16.04 -25.41
N GLU A 43 38.74 -16.90 -26.42
CA GLU A 43 38.47 -18.34 -26.40
C GLU A 43 39.48 -19.16 -25.56
N ALA A 44 39.01 -20.36 -25.15
CA ALA A 44 39.72 -21.65 -25.03
C ALA A 44 39.78 -22.33 -23.63
N GLU A 45 39.01 -23.44 -23.57
CA GLU A 45 39.28 -24.75 -22.96
C GLU A 45 39.18 -25.01 -21.43
N SER A 46 38.55 -26.18 -21.17
CA SER A 46 38.59 -27.05 -19.97
C SER A 46 37.76 -26.71 -18.73
N GLY A 47 36.73 -27.55 -18.51
CA GLY A 47 36.44 -28.17 -17.22
C GLY A 47 35.89 -27.30 -16.08
N SER A 48 34.58 -27.04 -16.09
CA SER A 48 33.78 -26.88 -14.86
C SER A 48 32.30 -26.78 -15.23
N SER A 49 31.44 -27.52 -14.53
CA SER A 49 29.98 -27.36 -14.59
C SER A 49 29.61 -25.88 -14.43
N PRO A 50 28.63 -25.35 -15.18
CA PRO A 50 28.27 -23.95 -15.08
C PRO A 50 27.76 -23.65 -13.65
N PRO A 51 28.05 -22.46 -13.09
CA PRO A 51 27.44 -22.05 -11.83
C PRO A 51 25.92 -22.09 -12.01
N LEU A 52 25.25 -22.91 -11.21
CA LEU A 52 23.80 -22.97 -11.14
C LEU A 52 23.30 -21.54 -10.90
N SER A 53 22.68 -20.95 -11.92
CA SER A 53 22.00 -19.68 -11.81
C SER A 53 21.02 -19.77 -10.63
N PRO A 54 20.93 -18.74 -9.76
CA PRO A 54 20.00 -18.77 -8.66
C PRO A 54 18.58 -19.03 -9.20
N PRO A 55 17.76 -19.83 -8.49
CA PRO A 55 16.41 -20.13 -8.94
C PRO A 55 15.65 -18.82 -9.20
N PRO A 56 14.81 -18.76 -10.25
CA PRO A 56 14.02 -17.57 -10.53
C PRO A 56 13.17 -17.22 -9.30
N PRO A 57 12.96 -15.93 -9.01
CA PRO A 57 12.16 -15.52 -7.88
C PRO A 57 10.75 -16.11 -8.00
N PRO A 58 10.12 -16.52 -6.88
CA PRO A 58 8.79 -17.10 -6.90
C PRO A 58 7.80 -16.13 -7.57
N PRO A 59 6.84 -16.62 -8.35
CA PRO A 59 5.85 -15.77 -9.00
C PRO A 59 5.01 -15.04 -7.94
N ILE A 60 5.01 -13.71 -8.00
CA ILE A 60 4.26 -12.85 -7.07
C ILE A 60 2.84 -12.69 -7.61
N TYR A 61 1.85 -13.09 -6.81
CA TYR A 61 0.46 -12.84 -7.13
C TYR A 61 0.13 -11.35 -6.96
N HIS A 62 -0.46 -10.74 -7.98
CA HIS A 62 -0.88 -9.33 -7.95
C HIS A 62 -2.17 -9.11 -8.72
N GLU A 63 -3.24 -8.88 -7.98
CA GLU A 63 -4.53 -8.48 -8.51
C GLU A 63 -4.60 -6.95 -8.68
N LYS A 64 -4.94 -6.54 -9.90
CA LYS A 64 -5.11 -5.12 -10.27
C LYS A 64 -6.55 -4.68 -10.02
N GLN A 65 -6.68 -3.43 -9.59
CA GLN A 65 -7.96 -2.88 -9.19
C GLN A 65 -8.93 -2.85 -10.36
N ARG A 66 -10.11 -3.43 -10.14
CA ARG A 66 -11.28 -3.25 -10.98
C ARG A 66 -12.36 -2.52 -10.19
N ARG A 67 -12.81 -1.36 -10.69
CA ARG A 67 -13.82 -0.51 -10.02
C ARG A 67 -13.33 -0.02 -8.65
N GLU A 68 -14.18 0.06 -7.63
CA GLU A 68 -13.78 0.55 -6.29
C GLU A 68 -13.46 -0.59 -5.30
N LEU A 69 -13.18 -1.82 -5.79
CA LEU A 69 -12.93 -3.03 -5.00
C LEU A 69 -11.55 -3.10 -4.34
N CYS A 70 -10.96 -1.97 -3.92
CA CYS A 70 -9.60 -1.95 -3.39
C CYS A 70 -9.42 -2.82 -2.14
N ALA A 71 -10.43 -2.93 -1.27
CA ALA A 71 -10.38 -3.81 -0.10
C ALA A 71 -10.25 -5.29 -0.47
N LEU A 72 -11.03 -5.75 -1.46
CA LEU A 72 -10.98 -7.13 -1.97
C LEU A 72 -9.58 -7.46 -2.49
N HIS A 73 -9.05 -6.59 -3.34
CA HIS A 73 -7.74 -6.80 -3.96
C HIS A 73 -6.61 -6.69 -2.94
N ALA A 74 -6.71 -5.81 -1.94
CA ALA A 74 -5.74 -5.72 -0.86
C ALA A 74 -5.69 -7.05 -0.06
N LEU A 75 -6.84 -7.64 0.25
CA LEU A 75 -6.92 -8.95 0.90
C LEU A 75 -6.30 -10.05 0.02
N ASN A 76 -6.75 -10.22 -1.23
CA ASN A 76 -6.21 -11.24 -2.14
C ASN A 76 -4.70 -11.09 -2.37
N ASN A 77 -4.21 -9.85 -2.47
CA ASN A 77 -2.79 -9.56 -2.61
C ASN A 77 -2.00 -9.92 -1.33
N VAL A 78 -2.52 -9.62 -0.14
CA VAL A 78 -1.85 -10.03 1.12
C VAL A 78 -1.77 -11.55 1.24
N PHE A 79 -2.83 -12.26 0.84
CA PHE A 79 -2.88 -13.72 0.88
C PHE A 79 -2.17 -14.40 -0.30
N GLN A 80 -1.70 -13.62 -1.28
CA GLN A 80 -1.08 -14.12 -2.51
C GLN A 80 -1.95 -15.13 -3.26
N ASP A 81 -3.27 -14.97 -3.19
CA ASP A 81 -4.25 -15.89 -3.79
C ASP A 81 -5.52 -15.13 -4.23
N GLY A 82 -5.86 -15.25 -5.51
CA GLY A 82 -7.05 -14.63 -6.10
C GLY A 82 -8.37 -15.31 -5.77
N ALA A 83 -8.32 -16.53 -5.25
CA ALA A 83 -9.46 -17.24 -4.71
C ALA A 83 -9.59 -17.05 -3.19
N ALA A 84 -8.73 -16.22 -2.57
CA ALA A 84 -8.79 -16.00 -1.14
C ALA A 84 -10.09 -15.31 -0.71
N PHE A 85 -10.49 -14.29 -1.43
CA PHE A 85 -11.73 -13.60 -1.18
C PHE A 85 -12.42 -13.33 -2.50
N SER A 86 -13.74 -13.43 -2.47
CA SER A 86 -14.59 -13.09 -3.60
C SER A 86 -15.40 -11.84 -3.28
N ARG A 87 -15.81 -11.14 -4.33
CA ARG A 87 -16.75 -10.01 -4.20
C ARG A 87 -18.02 -10.43 -3.45
N ASP A 88 -18.55 -11.60 -3.77
CA ASP A 88 -19.82 -12.08 -3.20
C ASP A 88 -19.65 -12.34 -1.69
N THR A 89 -18.52 -12.94 -1.28
CA THR A 89 -18.20 -13.12 0.15
C THR A 89 -18.14 -11.78 0.89
N LEU A 90 -17.43 -10.77 0.35
CA LEU A 90 -17.36 -9.45 0.99
C LEU A 90 -18.71 -8.72 0.98
N GLN A 91 -19.49 -8.91 -0.08
CA GLN A 91 -20.83 -8.34 -0.19
C GLN A 91 -21.80 -8.93 0.86
N ASP A 92 -21.73 -10.23 1.10
CA ASP A 92 -22.53 -10.91 2.11
C ASP A 92 -22.15 -10.44 3.52
N ILE A 93 -20.84 -10.32 3.81
CA ILE A 93 -20.33 -9.78 5.07
C ILE A 93 -20.84 -8.35 5.27
N PHE A 94 -20.71 -7.50 4.26
CA PHE A 94 -21.19 -6.11 4.31
C PHE A 94 -22.69 -6.03 4.65
N GLN A 95 -23.52 -6.87 4.03
CA GLN A 95 -24.96 -6.91 4.29
C GLN A 95 -25.29 -7.36 5.72
N ARG A 96 -24.56 -8.34 6.25
CA ARG A 96 -24.74 -8.82 7.63
C ARG A 96 -24.37 -7.76 8.66
N LEU A 97 -23.33 -6.98 8.39
CA LEU A 97 -22.88 -5.89 9.27
C LEU A 97 -23.79 -4.64 9.21
N SER A 98 -24.55 -4.47 8.12
CA SER A 98 -25.47 -3.34 7.91
C SER A 98 -26.92 -3.80 7.62
N PRO A 99 -27.62 -4.43 8.58
CA PRO A 99 -28.95 -4.99 8.34
C PRO A 99 -30.05 -3.92 8.14
N SER A 100 -29.83 -2.66 8.53
CA SER A 100 -30.85 -1.60 8.53
C SER A 100 -31.01 -0.86 7.19
N THR A 101 -30.25 -1.22 6.14
CA THR A 101 -30.42 -0.65 4.77
C THR A 101 -31.49 -1.38 3.94
N LEU A 102 -32.40 -2.11 4.61
CA LEU A 102 -33.48 -2.96 4.06
C LEU A 102 -34.63 -2.16 3.41
N VAL A 103 -34.31 -1.22 2.52
CA VAL A 103 -35.22 -0.75 1.47
C VAL A 103 -34.51 -0.84 0.13
N MET A 104 -34.17 -2.05 -0.33
CA MET A 104 -33.91 -2.29 -1.75
C MET A 104 -34.46 -3.65 -2.19
N PRO A 105 -35.43 -3.69 -3.14
CA PRO A 105 -36.08 -4.90 -3.60
C PRO A 105 -35.10 -5.73 -4.46
N HIS A 106 -34.47 -6.71 -3.83
CA HIS A 106 -33.88 -7.94 -4.38
C HIS A 106 -32.90 -7.93 -5.58
N LYS A 107 -32.61 -6.84 -6.32
CA LYS A 107 -31.74 -6.91 -7.53
C LYS A 107 -30.88 -5.68 -7.92
N LYS A 108 -30.73 -4.64 -7.08
CA LYS A 108 -29.80 -3.52 -7.40
C LYS A 108 -28.32 -3.77 -7.00
N SER A 109 -28.01 -4.92 -6.38
CA SER A 109 -26.68 -5.29 -5.84
C SER A 109 -25.57 -5.55 -6.88
N MET A 110 -25.87 -5.56 -8.19
CA MET A 110 -24.80 -5.62 -9.21
C MET A 110 -23.94 -4.34 -9.27
N LEU A 111 -24.44 -3.24 -8.67
CA LEU A 111 -23.75 -1.95 -8.49
C LEU A 111 -23.31 -1.72 -7.03
N GLY A 112 -23.03 -2.76 -6.25
CA GLY A 112 -22.16 -2.61 -5.07
C GLY A 112 -20.82 -2.05 -5.56
N ASN A 113 -20.60 -0.75 -5.36
CA ASN A 113 -19.47 -0.01 -5.95
C ASN A 113 -18.08 -0.58 -5.57
N GLY A 114 -18.01 -1.38 -4.51
CA GLY A 114 -16.79 -2.04 -4.03
C GLY A 114 -16.08 -1.31 -2.90
N ASN A 115 -16.63 -0.17 -2.45
CA ASN A 115 -16.09 0.64 -1.36
C ASN A 115 -16.40 0.00 0.01
N TYR A 116 -15.74 -1.12 0.31
CA TYR A 116 -15.86 -1.80 1.60
C TYR A 116 -15.04 -1.06 2.67
N ASP A 117 -15.64 -0.92 3.86
CA ASP A 117 -14.98 -0.35 5.03
C ASP A 117 -14.12 -1.39 5.78
N VAL A 118 -13.48 -0.93 6.86
CA VAL A 118 -12.59 -1.76 7.67
C VAL A 118 -13.30 -2.92 8.38
N ASN A 119 -14.57 -2.79 8.73
CA ASN A 119 -15.30 -3.85 9.43
C ASN A 119 -15.50 -5.05 8.51
N VAL A 120 -15.74 -4.80 7.22
CA VAL A 120 -15.79 -5.86 6.21
C VAL A 120 -14.44 -6.57 6.09
N ILE A 121 -13.34 -5.82 6.09
CA ILE A 121 -11.98 -6.39 6.05
C ILE A 121 -11.72 -7.26 7.28
N MET A 122 -12.01 -6.75 8.48
CA MET A 122 -11.83 -7.49 9.73
C MET A 122 -12.66 -8.78 9.75
N ALA A 123 -13.96 -8.69 9.44
CA ALA A 123 -14.84 -9.84 9.42
C ALA A 123 -14.42 -10.87 8.35
N ALA A 124 -13.92 -10.42 7.19
CA ALA A 124 -13.40 -11.31 6.16
C ALA A 124 -12.17 -12.09 6.64
N LEU A 125 -11.21 -11.42 7.29
CA LEU A 125 -10.04 -12.09 7.86
C LEU A 125 -10.44 -13.16 8.88
N GLN A 126 -11.41 -12.85 9.74
CA GLN A 126 -11.93 -13.78 10.76
C GLN A 126 -12.52 -15.05 10.16
N THR A 127 -13.17 -14.98 8.98
CA THR A 127 -13.67 -16.18 8.30
C THR A 127 -12.58 -17.18 7.91
N ARG A 128 -11.31 -16.76 7.92
CA ARG A 128 -10.14 -17.59 7.59
C ARG A 128 -9.19 -17.82 8.75
N GLY A 129 -9.58 -17.48 9.99
CA GLY A 129 -8.73 -17.67 11.17
C GLY A 129 -7.59 -16.65 11.28
N PHE A 130 -7.76 -15.48 10.67
CA PHE A 130 -6.85 -14.33 10.79
C PHE A 130 -7.54 -13.18 11.50
N GLU A 131 -6.75 -12.32 12.11
CA GLU A 131 -7.20 -11.09 12.75
C GLU A 131 -6.49 -9.88 12.14
N ALA A 132 -7.17 -8.74 12.19
CA ALA A 132 -6.59 -7.45 11.84
C ALA A 132 -6.29 -6.66 13.11
N VAL A 133 -5.01 -6.49 13.41
CA VAL A 133 -4.54 -5.70 14.56
C VAL A 133 -4.34 -4.26 14.12
N TRP A 134 -5.00 -3.34 14.80
CA TRP A 134 -4.81 -1.92 14.53
C TRP A 134 -3.48 -1.42 15.10
N TRP A 135 -2.59 -0.92 14.23
CA TRP A 135 -1.31 -0.40 14.68
C TRP A 135 -1.45 1.01 15.28
N ASP A 136 -0.97 1.18 16.51
CA ASP A 136 -0.87 2.49 17.15
C ASP A 136 0.30 3.29 16.55
N LYS A 137 -0.01 4.34 15.78
CA LYS A 137 1.00 5.19 15.10
C LYS A 137 1.95 5.91 16.06
N ARG A 138 1.62 5.97 17.35
CA ARG A 138 2.48 6.55 18.39
C ARG A 138 3.64 5.62 18.77
N ARG A 139 3.53 4.33 18.45
CA ARG A 139 4.58 3.33 18.70
C ARG A 139 5.56 3.26 17.54
N ASP A 140 6.82 2.95 17.85
CA ASP A 140 7.81 2.73 16.80
C ASP A 140 7.57 1.39 16.11
N VAL A 141 7.51 1.39 14.77
CA VAL A 141 7.30 0.18 13.96
C VAL A 141 8.38 -0.88 14.16
N SER A 142 9.51 -0.55 14.78
CA SER A 142 10.58 -1.48 15.18
C SER A 142 10.10 -2.51 16.21
N SER A 143 9.08 -2.16 16.99
CA SER A 143 8.41 -3.09 17.93
C SER A 143 7.44 -4.06 17.25
N ILE A 144 7.28 -4.03 15.93
CA ILE A 144 6.54 -5.08 15.21
C ILE A 144 7.45 -6.30 15.04
N ALA A 145 6.99 -7.46 15.52
CA ALA A 145 7.58 -8.76 15.27
C ALA A 145 7.18 -9.24 13.87
N LEU A 146 7.88 -8.76 12.85
CA LEU A 146 7.59 -9.02 11.43
C LEU A 146 7.39 -10.50 11.08
N PRO A 147 8.17 -11.47 11.62
CA PRO A 147 7.97 -12.89 11.31
C PRO A 147 6.60 -13.44 11.70
N ASN A 148 5.93 -12.82 12.67
CA ASN A 148 4.59 -13.23 13.14
C ASN A 148 3.47 -12.51 12.37
N VAL A 149 3.80 -11.62 11.44
CA VAL A 149 2.84 -10.85 10.65
C VAL A 149 2.76 -11.42 9.24
N THR A 150 1.59 -11.96 8.89
CA THR A 150 1.28 -12.46 7.55
C THR A 150 1.36 -11.35 6.51
N GLY A 151 0.89 -10.15 6.82
CA GLY A 151 1.03 -9.01 5.93
C GLY A 151 0.43 -7.76 6.52
N PHE A 152 0.44 -6.70 5.73
CA PHE A 152 -0.03 -5.40 6.18
C PHE A 152 -1.09 -4.87 5.23
N ILE A 153 -2.12 -4.26 5.79
CA ILE A 153 -3.12 -3.52 5.02
C ILE A 153 -3.02 -2.06 5.46
N LEU A 154 -2.76 -1.15 4.52
CA LEU A 154 -2.76 0.28 4.81
C LEU A 154 -4.00 0.94 4.21
N ASN A 155 -4.57 1.86 4.99
CA ASN A 155 -5.60 2.79 4.51
C ASN A 155 -4.94 4.12 4.18
N VAL A 156 -4.72 4.43 2.90
CA VAL A 156 -4.00 5.65 2.49
C VAL A 156 -4.92 6.62 1.73
N PRO A 157 -4.74 7.94 1.89
CA PRO A 157 -5.46 8.91 1.08
C PRO A 157 -4.98 8.83 -0.38
N SER A 158 -5.93 8.69 -1.30
CA SER A 158 -5.68 8.55 -2.73
C SER A 158 -6.47 9.59 -3.52
N ASN A 159 -5.82 10.22 -4.50
CA ASN A 159 -6.48 11.20 -5.36
C ASN A 159 -7.39 10.50 -6.35
N LEU A 160 -8.58 11.05 -6.55
CA LEU A 160 -9.45 10.61 -7.64
C LEU A 160 -8.93 11.16 -8.98
N CYS A 161 -8.51 10.26 -9.87
CA CYS A 161 -8.16 10.62 -11.25
C CYS A 161 -9.40 10.50 -12.12
N TRP A 162 -9.85 11.60 -12.72
CA TRP A 162 -10.91 11.61 -13.73
C TRP A 162 -10.29 12.07 -15.05
N GLY A 163 -9.81 11.11 -15.86
CA GLY A 163 -9.00 11.39 -17.04
C GLY A 163 -7.69 12.11 -16.67
N PRO A 164 -7.27 13.16 -17.40
CA PRO A 164 -6.05 13.91 -17.11
C PRO A 164 -6.19 14.81 -15.85
N LEU A 165 -7.41 15.00 -15.33
CA LEU A 165 -7.66 15.87 -14.19
C LEU A 165 -7.54 15.10 -12.87
N ARG A 166 -6.62 15.52 -12.01
CA ARG A 166 -6.55 15.09 -10.61
C ARG A 166 -7.49 15.96 -9.80
N LEU A 167 -8.65 15.41 -9.44
CA LEU A 167 -9.58 16.13 -8.58
C LEU A 167 -9.00 16.18 -7.15
N PRO A 168 -9.16 17.30 -6.42
CA PRO A 168 -8.68 17.44 -5.05
C PRO A 168 -9.48 16.60 -4.04
N LEU A 169 -10.40 15.75 -4.50
CA LEU A 169 -11.17 14.83 -3.67
C LEU A 169 -10.29 13.63 -3.31
N LYS A 170 -9.83 13.60 -2.05
CA LYS A 170 -9.10 12.48 -1.48
C LYS A 170 -10.10 11.41 -1.05
N ARG A 171 -9.95 10.20 -1.58
CA ARG A 171 -10.67 9.01 -1.13
C ARG A 171 -9.72 8.08 -0.44
N GLN A 172 -10.20 7.38 0.56
CA GLN A 172 -9.44 6.31 1.21
C GLN A 172 -9.24 5.16 0.24
N HIS A 173 -8.08 4.52 0.33
CA HIS A 173 -7.66 3.44 -0.56
C HIS A 173 -6.90 2.39 0.23
N TRP A 174 -7.35 1.15 0.12
CA TRP A 174 -6.72 0.01 0.76
C TRP A 174 -5.59 -0.52 -0.11
N ILE A 175 -4.40 -0.67 0.48
CA ILE A 175 -3.24 -1.28 -0.15
C ILE A 175 -2.75 -2.47 0.68
N GLY A 176 -2.34 -3.54 0.01
CA GLY A 176 -1.71 -4.69 0.63
C GLY A 176 -0.18 -4.58 0.56
N VAL A 177 0.51 -5.01 1.61
CA VAL A 177 1.96 -5.21 1.62
C VAL A 177 2.24 -6.61 2.15
N ARG A 178 3.09 -7.36 1.46
CA ARG A 178 3.38 -8.76 1.78
C ARG A 178 4.83 -9.11 1.50
N GLU A 179 5.40 -9.96 2.34
CA GLU A 179 6.69 -10.62 2.12
C GLU A 179 6.54 -11.82 1.18
N VAL A 180 7.37 -11.84 0.14
CA VAL A 180 7.48 -12.96 -0.81
C VAL A 180 8.96 -13.16 -1.12
N GLY A 181 9.54 -14.29 -0.71
CA GLY A 181 10.96 -14.58 -0.90
C GLY A 181 11.88 -13.54 -0.24
N ASP A 182 11.70 -13.31 1.07
CA ASP A 182 12.50 -12.40 1.92
C ASP A 182 12.49 -10.91 1.50
N VAL A 183 11.61 -10.55 0.56
CA VAL A 183 11.41 -9.19 0.08
C VAL A 183 9.96 -8.79 0.31
N TYR A 184 9.75 -7.64 0.93
CA TYR A 184 8.43 -7.04 1.04
C TYR A 184 8.07 -6.35 -0.26
N TYR A 185 6.81 -6.43 -0.67
CA TYR A 185 6.29 -5.78 -1.86
C TYR A 185 5.09 -4.90 -1.51
N ASN A 186 5.04 -3.71 -2.09
CA ASN A 186 3.83 -2.92 -2.18
C ASN A 186 2.97 -3.52 -3.31
N LEU A 187 1.82 -4.07 -2.92
CA LEU A 187 0.85 -4.71 -3.78
C LEU A 187 -0.41 -3.85 -3.93
N ASP A 188 -0.24 -2.52 -3.92
CA ASP A 188 -1.31 -1.61 -4.31
C ASP A 188 -1.89 -2.03 -5.66
N SER A 189 -3.20 -2.29 -5.67
CA SER A 189 -3.94 -2.75 -6.84
C SER A 189 -4.01 -1.70 -7.96
N LYS A 190 -3.67 -0.43 -7.68
CA LYS A 190 -3.52 0.63 -8.70
C LYS A 190 -2.18 0.57 -9.44
N LEU A 191 -1.20 -0.19 -8.95
CA LEU A 191 0.09 -0.35 -9.61
C LEU A 191 -0.02 -1.27 -10.84
N ARG A 192 0.89 -1.06 -11.81
CA ARG A 192 0.97 -1.92 -13.00
C ARG A 192 1.62 -3.28 -12.70
N CYS A 193 2.42 -3.36 -11.64
CA CYS A 193 3.11 -4.56 -11.16
C CYS A 193 3.45 -4.38 -9.67
N PRO A 194 3.75 -5.48 -8.94
CA PRO A 194 4.31 -5.41 -7.59
C PRO A 194 5.51 -4.48 -7.53
N HIS A 195 5.55 -3.62 -6.53
CA HIS A 195 6.68 -2.74 -6.32
C HIS A 195 7.50 -3.22 -5.13
N ALA A 196 8.72 -3.68 -5.38
CA ALA A 196 9.61 -4.18 -4.35
C ALA A 196 9.89 -3.08 -3.32
N ILE A 197 9.62 -3.40 -2.06
CA ILE A 197 10.01 -2.60 -0.91
C ILE A 197 11.44 -2.91 -0.47
N GLY A 198 11.77 -4.19 -0.44
CA GLY A 198 13.08 -4.67 0.00
C GLY A 198 12.99 -5.42 1.33
N PRO A 199 14.12 -5.56 2.04
CA PRO A 199 14.20 -6.32 3.28
C PRO A 199 13.46 -5.64 4.45
N PRO A 200 13.33 -6.31 5.61
CA PRO A 200 12.68 -5.78 6.81
C PRO A 200 13.01 -4.32 7.18
N ASP A 201 14.27 -3.89 7.05
CA ASP A 201 14.66 -2.51 7.38
C ASP A 201 14.05 -1.47 6.45
N GLU A 202 13.97 -1.79 5.15
CA GLU A 202 13.33 -0.92 4.15
C GLU A 202 11.81 -0.89 4.35
N LEU A 203 11.21 -2.03 4.73
CA LEU A 203 9.80 -2.05 5.15
C LEU A 203 9.56 -1.11 6.34
N ARG A 204 10.37 -1.17 7.39
CA ARG A 204 10.23 -0.29 8.55
C ARG A 204 10.37 1.18 8.18
N LYS A 205 11.26 1.52 7.23
CA LYS A 205 11.37 2.89 6.68
C LYS A 205 10.10 3.28 5.91
N PHE A 206 9.60 2.39 5.05
CA PHE A 206 8.36 2.59 4.29
C PHE A 206 7.16 2.82 5.21
N LEU A 207 6.93 1.96 6.22
CA LEU A 207 5.83 2.10 7.16
C LEU A 207 5.92 3.40 7.96
N ARG A 208 7.10 3.77 8.48
CA ARG A 208 7.31 5.07 9.16
C ARG A 208 6.97 6.24 8.25
N HIS A 209 7.34 6.17 6.98
CA HIS A 209 7.01 7.22 6.02
C HIS A 209 5.50 7.35 5.82
N GLN A 210 4.79 6.24 5.61
CA GLN A 210 3.34 6.24 5.41
C GLN A 210 2.58 6.76 6.65
N LEU A 211 2.96 6.30 7.84
CA LEU A 211 2.31 6.63 9.10
C LEU A 211 2.49 8.10 9.54
N ARG A 212 3.45 8.84 8.96
CA ARG A 212 3.55 10.31 9.15
C ARG A 212 2.35 11.05 8.54
N GLY A 213 1.64 10.45 7.59
CA GLY A 213 0.44 11.02 7.00
C GLY A 213 -0.73 11.03 7.99
N LYS A 214 -1.39 12.19 8.14
CA LYS A 214 -2.51 12.36 9.10
C LYS A 214 -3.62 11.31 8.94
N ASN A 215 -3.90 10.88 7.71
CA ASN A 215 -5.02 9.99 7.39
C ASN A 215 -4.56 8.59 6.91
N CYS A 216 -3.37 8.14 7.32
CA CYS A 216 -2.86 6.81 6.99
C CYS A 216 -3.06 5.82 8.13
N GLU A 217 -3.86 4.78 7.98
CA GLU A 217 -4.02 3.72 9.00
C GLU A 217 -3.26 2.47 8.59
N LEU A 218 -2.85 1.65 9.56
CA LEU A 218 -2.11 0.42 9.34
C LEU A 218 -2.76 -0.69 10.15
N LEU A 219 -3.08 -1.78 9.46
CA LEU A 219 -3.55 -3.03 10.04
C LEU A 219 -2.47 -4.09 9.84
N LEU A 220 -2.15 -4.83 10.90
CA LEU A 220 -1.34 -6.03 10.81
C LEU A 220 -2.28 -7.21 10.60
N VAL A 221 -2.06 -8.00 9.56
CA VAL A 221 -2.77 -9.25 9.34
C VAL A 221 -1.97 -10.36 10.00
N VAL A 222 -2.55 -10.99 11.02
CA VAL A 222 -1.90 -12.01 11.84
C VAL A 222 -2.84 -13.21 11.98
N THR A 223 -2.32 -14.38 12.33
CA THR A 223 -3.20 -15.51 12.67
C THR A 223 -3.91 -15.24 13.99
N ALA A 224 -5.07 -15.86 14.19
CA ALA A 224 -5.82 -15.73 15.45
C ALA A 224 -4.96 -16.09 16.69
N GLU A 225 -4.12 -17.11 16.57
CA GLU A 225 -3.18 -17.52 17.64
C GLU A 225 -2.20 -16.39 17.99
N VAL A 226 -1.59 -15.76 16.99
CA VAL A 226 -0.64 -14.65 17.18
C VAL A 226 -1.33 -13.46 17.83
N GLU A 227 -2.58 -13.18 17.48
CA GLU A 227 -3.35 -12.12 18.13
C GLU A 227 -3.67 -12.44 19.59
N ILE A 228 -4.13 -13.66 19.90
CA ILE A 228 -4.41 -14.09 21.27
C ILE A 228 -3.15 -13.99 22.14
N GLN A 229 -2.02 -14.45 21.63
CA GLN A 229 -0.74 -14.39 22.35
C GLN A 229 -0.07 -13.01 22.31
N GLN A 230 -0.58 -12.08 21.49
CA GLN A 230 0.01 -10.77 21.23
C GLN A 230 1.48 -10.84 20.78
N THR A 231 1.88 -11.91 20.08
CA THR A 231 3.28 -12.13 19.66
C THR A 231 3.67 -11.32 18.42
N TRP A 232 2.73 -10.58 17.82
CA TRP A 232 3.00 -9.61 16.75
C TRP A 232 3.73 -8.35 17.22
N ARG A 233 3.76 -8.10 18.53
CA ARG A 233 4.61 -7.08 19.14
C ARG A 233 5.82 -7.72 19.78
N SER A 234 6.98 -7.10 19.57
CA SER A 234 8.19 -7.39 20.31
C SER A 234 8.17 -6.56 21.59
N ASP A 235 8.37 -7.22 22.73
CA ASP A 235 8.66 -6.55 24.00
C ASP A 235 10.11 -6.08 23.95
N THR A 236 10.38 -5.01 23.18
CA THR A 236 11.65 -4.32 23.28
C THR A 236 11.61 -3.50 24.59
N SER A 237 12.11 -4.12 25.66
CA SER A 237 12.46 -3.42 26.92
C SER A 237 13.55 -2.39 26.69
#